data_AF-A0A352L0F6-F1
#
_entry.id   AF-A0A352L0F6-F1
#
_cell.length_a   1.000
_cell.length_b   1.000
_cell.length_c   1.000
_cell.angle_alpha   90.00
_cell.angle_beta   90.00
_cell.angle_gamma   90.00
#
_symmetry.space_group_name_H-M   'P 1'
#
loop_
_entity.id
_entity.type
_entity.pdbx_description
1 polymer ?
#
loop_
_entity_poly.entity_id
_entity_poly.type
_entity_poly.pdbx_seq_one_letter_code
_entity_poly.pdbx_strand_id
1 'polypeptide(L)'
;MTEHWVALLNGEDWGLGCYVPRASQLTCYRAGQGSAAAGACSYFAPIDTIAVTPGFDMRWTVWLTLGEVTGIRRRFQELQRAESGQ
;
A
#
# COMPACT_ATOMS: atom_id res chain seq x y z
N MET A 1 1.48 16.42 4.02
CA MET A 1 1.97 15.26 4.80
C MET A 1 2.10 14.12 3.82
N THR A 2 3.24 13.42 3.80
CA THR A 2 3.40 12.23 2.95
C THR A 2 2.57 11.09 3.54
N GLU A 3 1.74 10.45 2.73
CA GLU A 3 0.91 9.33 3.14
C GLU A 3 1.54 8.02 2.68
N HIS A 4 1.69 7.07 3.60
CA HIS A 4 2.39 5.80 3.38
C HIS A 4 1.41 4.66 3.04
N TRP A 5 0.34 4.94 2.30
CA TRP A 5 -0.67 3.93 1.95
C TRP A 5 -1.15 4.06 0.51
N VAL A 6 -1.76 2.99 0.03
CA VAL A 6 -2.41 2.88 -1.28
C VAL A 6 -3.75 2.17 -1.13
N ALA A 7 -4.70 2.41 -2.03
CA ALA A 7 -5.91 1.60 -2.13
C ALA A 7 -6.25 1.20 -3.56
N LEU A 8 -6.85 0.02 -3.67
CA LEU A 8 -7.52 -0.47 -4.88
C LEU A 8 -9.02 -0.36 -4.62
N LEU A 9 -9.69 0.53 -5.35
CA LEU A 9 -11.09 0.88 -5.15
C LEU A 9 -11.95 0.45 -6.34
N ASN A 10 -13.23 0.22 -6.08
CA ASN A 10 -14.26 0.13 -7.11
C ASN A 10 -14.73 1.55 -7.52
N GLY A 11 -15.76 1.63 -8.37
CA GLY A 11 -16.35 2.90 -8.82
C GLY A 11 -17.16 3.66 -7.76
N GLU A 12 -17.29 3.12 -6.54
CA GLU A 12 -18.04 3.68 -5.41
C GLU A 12 -17.10 4.07 -4.26
N ASP A 13 -15.81 4.24 -4.55
CA ASP A 13 -14.76 4.58 -3.56
C ASP A 13 -14.63 3.56 -2.40
N TRP A 14 -15.04 2.32 -2.61
CA TRP A 14 -14.91 1.22 -1.64
C TRP A 14 -13.88 0.20 -2.12
N GLY A 15 -13.05 -0.32 -1.22
CA GLY A 15 -12.11 -1.37 -1.59
C GLY A 15 -11.09 -1.73 -0.53
N LEU A 16 -9.91 -2.13 -0.99
CA LEU A 16 -8.79 -2.57 -0.17
C LEU A 16 -7.76 -1.46 -0.02
N GLY A 17 -7.49 -1.06 1.22
CA GLY A 17 -6.36 -0.23 1.60
C GLY A 17 -5.18 -1.05 2.11
N CYS A 18 -3.97 -0.62 1.78
CA CYS A 18 -2.72 -1.16 2.28
C CYS A 18 -1.83 -0.03 2.80
N TYR A 19 -1.46 -0.07 4.08
CA TYR A 19 -0.51 0.84 4.70
C TYR A 19 0.86 0.18 4.82
N VAL A 20 1.88 0.91 4.36
CA VAL A 20 3.27 0.49 4.25
C VAL A 20 4.17 1.60 4.83
N PRO A 21 4.34 1.68 6.17
CA PRO A 21 5.06 2.79 6.81
C PRO A 21 6.50 2.96 6.33
N ARG A 22 7.12 1.87 5.89
CA ARG A 22 8.49 1.89 5.38
C ARG A 22 8.65 2.71 4.09
N ALA A 23 7.62 2.81 3.26
CA ALA A 23 7.74 3.40 1.93
C ALA A 23 6.92 4.68 1.80
N SER A 24 7.53 5.74 1.29
CA SER A 24 6.87 7.00 0.96
C SER A 24 6.40 7.06 -0.51
N GLN A 25 6.82 6.09 -1.31
CA GLN A 25 6.46 5.97 -2.72
C GLN A 25 5.97 4.55 -3.00
N LEU A 26 4.88 4.44 -3.75
CA LEU A 26 4.34 3.17 -4.24
C LEU A 26 4.11 3.29 -5.74
N THR A 27 4.42 2.24 -6.48
CA THR A 27 3.95 2.10 -7.86
C THR A 27 2.44 1.84 -7.87
N CYS A 28 1.77 2.20 -8.96
CA CYS A 28 0.39 1.81 -9.22
C CYS A 28 0.24 1.55 -10.71
N TYR A 29 0.02 0.30 -11.09
CA TYR A 29 -0.11 -0.09 -12.49
C TYR A 29 -0.96 -1.33 -12.66
N ARG A 30 -1.40 -1.56 -13.89
CA ARG A 30 -2.14 -2.77 -14.29
C ARG A 30 -1.34 -3.54 -15.31
N ALA A 31 -1.08 -4.82 -15.04
CA ALA A 31 -0.56 -5.74 -16.05
C ALA A 31 -1.72 -6.26 -16.92
N GLY A 32 -1.52 -6.35 -18.24
CA GLY A 32 -2.56 -6.79 -19.19
C GLY A 32 -3.57 -5.69 -19.58
N GLN A 33 -3.15 -4.42 -19.57
CA GLN A 33 -3.94 -3.23 -19.96
C GLN A 33 -4.83 -3.48 -21.19
N GLY A 34 -6.11 -3.12 -21.09
CA GLY A 34 -7.07 -3.20 -22.20
C GLY A 34 -7.68 -4.58 -22.48
N SER A 35 -7.35 -5.62 -21.70
CA SER A 35 -7.94 -6.96 -21.89
C SER A 35 -8.60 -7.49 -20.61
N ALA A 36 -9.73 -8.18 -20.78
CA ALA A 36 -10.32 -9.04 -19.75
C ALA A 36 -9.62 -10.43 -19.71
N ALA A 37 -8.39 -10.52 -20.19
CA ALA A 37 -7.67 -11.77 -20.31
C ALA A 37 -7.38 -12.38 -18.92
N ALA A 38 -7.38 -13.71 -18.85
CA ALA A 38 -6.91 -14.42 -17.68
C ALA A 38 -5.47 -13.98 -17.37
N GLY A 39 -5.26 -13.46 -16.15
CA GLY A 39 -3.96 -12.93 -15.70
C GLY A 39 -3.84 -11.40 -15.69
N ALA A 40 -4.83 -10.65 -16.18
CA ALA A 40 -4.85 -9.19 -15.98
C ALA A 40 -5.04 -8.85 -14.50
N CYS A 41 -4.18 -8.00 -13.94
CA CYS A 41 -4.19 -7.71 -12.52
C CYS A 41 -3.65 -6.31 -12.22
N SER A 42 -4.23 -5.68 -11.20
CA SER A 42 -3.80 -4.39 -10.66
C SER A 42 -2.81 -4.64 -9.52
N TYR A 43 -1.65 -4.01 -9.58
CA TYR A 43 -0.59 -4.18 -8.60
C TYR A 43 -0.11 -2.82 -8.08
N PHE A 44 0.41 -2.85 -6.87
CA PHE A 44 1.26 -1.82 -6.33
C PHE A 44 2.51 -2.48 -5.75
N ALA A 45 3.61 -1.74 -5.74
CA ALA A 45 4.86 -2.16 -5.11
C ALA A 45 5.45 -0.96 -4.39
N PRO A 46 5.80 -1.08 -3.10
CA PRO A 46 6.52 -0.05 -2.37
C PRO A 46 7.90 0.16 -2.97
N ILE A 47 8.32 1.41 -3.09
CA ILE A 47 9.63 1.80 -3.60
C ILE A 47 10.47 2.26 -2.41
N ASP A 48 11.64 1.64 -2.25
CA ASP A 48 12.61 1.98 -1.22
C ASP A 48 14.03 1.70 -1.75
N THR A 49 15.03 2.37 -1.18
CA THR A 49 16.45 2.14 -1.51
C THR A 49 17.15 1.58 -0.29
N ILE A 50 17.70 0.38 -0.42
CA ILE A 50 18.33 -0.36 0.68
C ILE A 50 19.70 -0.86 0.25
N ALA A 51 20.66 -0.88 1.17
CA ALA A 51 21.95 -1.49 0.95
C ALA A 51 21.87 -3.00 1.17
N VAL A 52 22.29 -3.79 0.18
CA VAL A 52 22.38 -5.26 0.29
C VAL A 52 23.80 -5.62 0.74
N THR A 53 23.91 -6.24 1.90
CA THR A 53 25.18 -6.65 2.52
C THR A 53 25.18 -8.16 2.84
N PRO A 54 26.34 -8.79 3.07
CA PRO A 54 26.38 -10.20 3.45
C PRO A 54 25.55 -10.48 4.71
N GLY A 55 24.64 -11.45 4.63
CA GLY A 55 23.70 -11.78 5.72
C GLY A 55 22.44 -10.92 5.78
N PHE A 56 22.14 -10.14 4.75
CA PHE A 56 20.95 -9.30 4.69
C PHE A 56 19.64 -10.11 4.78
N ASP A 57 18.80 -9.81 5.78
CA ASP A 57 17.42 -10.27 5.97
C ASP A 57 16.51 -9.04 6.05
N MET A 58 15.43 -9.01 5.26
CA MET A 58 14.48 -7.91 5.22
C MET A 58 13.10 -8.37 5.68
N ARG A 59 12.64 -7.76 6.76
CA ARG A 59 11.27 -7.92 7.28
C ARG A 59 10.59 -6.57 7.34
N TRP A 60 9.32 -6.57 6.99
CA TRP A 60 8.50 -5.37 7.01
C TRP A 60 7.05 -5.77 7.19
N THR A 61 6.30 -4.86 7.81
CA THR A 61 4.89 -5.04 8.11
C THR A 61 4.06 -4.22 7.13
N VAL A 62 2.96 -4.82 6.70
CA VAL A 62 1.88 -4.13 5.99
C VAL A 62 0.59 -4.31 6.77
N TRP A 63 -0.25 -3.29 6.76
CA TRP A 63 -1.58 -3.35 7.36
C TRP A 63 -2.63 -3.25 6.27
N LEU A 64 -3.60 -4.15 6.31
CA LEU A 64 -4.68 -4.22 5.33
C LEU A 64 -6.00 -3.83 5.98
N THR A 65 -6.84 -3.14 5.23
CA THR A 65 -8.22 -2.87 5.67
C THR A 65 -9.16 -2.72 4.49
N LEU A 66 -10.44 -3.03 4.70
CA LEU A 66 -11.50 -2.87 3.70
C LEU A 66 -12.42 -1.72 4.10
N GLY A 67 -12.98 -1.01 3.12
CA GLY A 67 -14.01 0.00 3.35
C GLY A 67 -13.99 1.14 2.34
N GLU A 68 -14.77 2.19 2.65
CA GLU A 68 -14.71 3.46 1.93
C GLU A 68 -13.34 4.13 2.09
N VAL A 69 -12.88 4.81 1.05
CA VAL A 69 -11.55 5.44 0.99
C VAL A 69 -11.28 6.40 2.15
N THR A 70 -12.30 7.15 2.59
CA THR A 70 -12.21 8.08 3.72
C THR A 70 -12.01 7.34 5.04
N GLY A 71 -12.72 6.22 5.23
CA GLY A 71 -12.58 5.35 6.40
C GLY A 71 -11.25 4.57 6.41
N ILE A 72 -10.75 4.17 5.23
CA ILE A 72 -9.40 3.62 5.06
C ILE A 72 -8.35 4.64 5.52
N ARG A 73 -8.36 5.84 4.93
CA ARG A 73 -7.42 6.91 5.27
C ARG A 73 -7.43 7.22 6.76
N ARG A 74 -8.61 7.38 7.36
CA ARG A 74 -8.75 7.65 8.81
C ARG A 74 -8.06 6.60 9.66
N ARG A 75 -8.34 5.31 9.43
CA ARG A 75 -7.74 4.20 10.19
C ARG A 75 -6.21 4.19 10.07
N PHE A 76 -5.66 4.48 8.89
CA PHE A 76 -4.21 4.54 8.71
C PHE A 76 -3.57 5.77 9.35
N GLN A 77 -4.27 6.91 9.40
CA GLN A 77 -3.81 8.08 10.16
C GLN A 77 -3.80 7.79 11.67
N GLU A 78 -4.82 7.09 12.19
CA GLU A 78 -4.87 6.63 13.59
C GLU A 78 -3.71 5.67 13.89
N LEU A 79 -3.47 4.70 13.01
CA LEU A 79 -2.36 3.77 13.13
C LEU A 79 -1.00 4.47 13.09
N GLN A 80 -0.80 5.41 12.16
CA GLN A 80 0.44 6.19 12.07
C GLN A 80 0.70 6.97 13.37
N ARG A 81 -0.33 7.55 13.98
CA ARG A 81 -0.19 8.26 15.27
C ARG A 81 0.15 7.31 16.42
N ALA A 82 -0.44 6.11 16.43
CA ALA A 82 -0.16 5.10 17.45
C ALA A 82 1.30 4.59 17.37
N GLU A 83 1.82 4.40 16.16
CA GLU A 83 3.20 3.95 15.93
C GLU A 83 4.25 5.05 16.17
N SER A 84 3.91 6.32 15.94
CA SER A 84 4.82 7.47 16.18
C SER A 84 4.88 7.95 17.64
N GLY A 85 4.03 7.40 18.52
CA GLY A 85 4.00 7.71 19.96
C GLY A 85 4.82 6.77 20.85
N GLN A 86 5.61 5.86 20.25
CA GLN A 86 6.60 5.00 20.91
C GLN A 86 8.01 5.56 20.67
#